data_AF-A0A7S4M5H0-F1
#
_entry.id   AF-A0A7S4M5H0-F1
#
_cell.length_a   1.000
_cell.length_b   1.000
_cell.length_c   1.000
_cell.angle_alpha   90.00
_cell.angle_beta   90.00
_cell.angle_gamma   90.00
#
_symmetry.space_group_name_H-M   'P 1'
#
loop_
_entity.id
_entity.type
_entity.pdbx_description
1 polymer ?
#
loop_
_entity_poly.entity_id
_entity_poly.type
_entity_poly.pdbx_seq_one_letter_code
_entity_poly.pdbx_strand_id
1 'polypeptide(L)'
;LSTTTDNGTTALHFASVGDASVVLSYLTELSTLKEINQQNYYGETPLHWASFTSLAHVKILLKNGADPTIKDSKNNTPLHLAAQAGNSDVVRFLLEQKLVDANAENSCGDTALRVACEEKEL
;
A
#
# COMPACT_ATOMS: atom_id res chain seq x y z
N LEU A 1 4.86 -13.05 15.80
CA LEU A 1 4.95 -11.62 15.42
C LEU A 1 3.58 -10.95 15.27
N SER A 2 2.46 -11.64 15.56
CA SER A 2 1.09 -11.16 15.32
C SER A 2 0.55 -10.18 16.38
N THR A 3 1.42 -9.45 17.08
CA THR A 3 0.96 -8.42 18.02
C THR A 3 0.48 -7.23 17.21
N THR A 4 -0.83 -7.00 17.22
CA THR A 4 -1.45 -5.84 16.59
C THR A 4 -1.67 -4.74 17.63
N THR A 5 -1.69 -3.49 17.19
CA THR A 5 -2.21 -2.40 18.02
C THR A 5 -3.73 -2.51 18.17
N ASP A 6 -4.32 -1.62 18.97
CA ASP A 6 -5.77 -1.53 19.16
C ASP A 6 -6.55 -1.31 17.85
N ASN A 7 -5.88 -0.85 16.79
CA ASN A 7 -6.49 -0.62 15.46
C ASN A 7 -6.20 -1.76 14.45
N GLY A 8 -5.65 -2.90 14.91
CA GLY A 8 -5.27 -4.01 14.05
C GLY A 8 -3.96 -3.79 13.28
N THR A 9 -3.26 -2.67 13.51
CA THR A 9 -2.01 -2.34 12.81
C THR A 9 -0.88 -3.26 13.28
N THR A 10 -0.19 -3.88 12.31
CA THR A 10 0.93 -4.80 12.56
C THR A 10 2.28 -4.09 12.51
N ALA A 11 3.36 -4.75 12.96
CA ALA A 11 4.72 -4.24 12.80
C ALA A 11 5.09 -3.96 11.33
N LEU A 12 4.56 -4.74 10.38
CA LEU A 12 4.79 -4.54 8.94
C LEU A 12 4.18 -3.24 8.42
N HIS A 13 3.04 -2.79 8.95
CA HIS A 13 2.47 -1.49 8.59
C HIS A 13 3.43 -0.37 8.97
N PHE A 14 3.90 -0.33 10.22
CA PHE A 14 4.85 0.69 10.67
C PHE A 14 6.17 0.66 9.90
N ALA A 15 6.69 -0.54 9.62
CA ALA A 15 7.91 -0.70 8.83
C ALA A 15 7.77 -0.21 7.38
N SER A 16 6.54 -0.06 6.86
CA SER A 16 6.27 0.39 5.50
C SER A 16 6.33 1.91 5.31
N VAL A 17 6.38 2.69 6.41
CA VAL A 17 6.33 4.17 6.36
C VAL A 17 7.65 4.83 6.75
N GLY A 18 8.44 4.20 7.63
CA GLY A 18 9.72 4.75 8.10
C GLY A 18 10.90 4.48 7.15
N ASP A 19 12.07 5.07 7.42
CA ASP A 19 13.35 4.76 6.74
C ASP A 19 13.93 3.42 7.21
N ALA A 20 13.10 2.39 7.20
CA ALA A 20 13.34 1.12 7.85
C ALA A 20 13.38 -0.03 6.84
N SER A 21 13.93 0.20 5.63
CA SER A 21 13.97 -0.80 4.55
C SER A 21 14.60 -2.13 4.98
N VAL A 22 15.62 -2.07 5.86
CA VAL A 22 16.27 -3.26 6.42
C VAL A 22 15.33 -4.03 7.35
N VAL A 23 14.62 -3.31 8.23
CA VAL A 23 13.64 -3.91 9.15
C VAL A 23 12.46 -4.48 8.37
N LEU A 24 11.98 -3.77 7.35
CA LEU A 24 10.91 -4.24 6.48
C LEU A 24 11.31 -5.55 5.80
N SER A 25 12.51 -5.61 5.21
CA SER A 25 13.02 -6.82 4.56
C SER A 25 13.08 -8.00 5.53
N TYR A 26 13.69 -7.79 6.71
CA TYR A 26 13.79 -8.80 7.75
C TYR A 26 12.42 -9.29 8.24
N LEU A 27 11.47 -8.38 8.45
CA LEU A 27 10.11 -8.73 8.86
C LEU A 27 9.38 -9.48 7.75
N THR A 28 9.50 -9.08 6.49
CA THR A 28 8.86 -9.77 5.37
C THR A 28 9.40 -11.18 5.15
N GLU A 29 10.69 -11.41 5.36
CA GLU A 29 11.32 -12.73 5.25
C GLU A 29 10.86 -13.70 6.35
N LEU A 30 10.53 -13.19 7.53
CA LEU A 30 10.03 -13.97 8.66
C LEU A 30 8.51 -14.10 8.70
N SER A 31 7.79 -13.36 7.87
CA SER A 31 6.33 -13.29 7.88
C SER A 31 5.70 -14.23 6.87
N THR A 32 4.52 -14.73 7.20
CA THR A 32 3.69 -15.48 6.25
C THR A 32 2.99 -14.55 5.27
N LEU A 33 2.58 -15.06 4.10
CA LEU A 33 1.77 -14.30 3.13
C LEU A 33 0.48 -13.73 3.75
N LYS A 34 -0.11 -14.44 4.71
CA LYS A 34 -1.28 -13.97 5.45
C LYS A 34 -0.96 -12.71 6.28
N GLU A 35 0.21 -12.66 6.91
CA GLU A 35 0.64 -11.51 7.72
C GLU A 35 1.03 -10.31 6.85
N ILE A 36 1.65 -10.56 5.69
CA ILE A 36 2.02 -9.51 4.72
C ILE A 36 0.78 -8.81 4.16
N ASN A 37 -0.31 -9.56 3.95
CA ASN A 37 -1.57 -9.05 3.45
C ASN A 37 -2.61 -8.76 4.56
N GLN A 38 -2.19 -8.78 5.82
CA GLN A 38 -3.09 -8.52 6.93
C GLN A 38 -3.61 -7.08 6.85
N GLN A 39 -4.93 -6.94 6.84
CA GLN A 39 -5.59 -5.64 6.90
C GLN A 39 -5.73 -5.16 8.35
N ASN A 40 -5.51 -3.87 8.58
CA ASN A 40 -5.91 -3.19 9.82
C ASN A 40 -7.43 -2.92 9.81
N TYR A 41 -7.97 -2.26 10.85
CA TYR A 41 -9.41 -1.98 10.94
C TYR A 41 -9.93 -0.98 9.90
N TYR A 42 -9.04 -0.28 9.20
CA TYR A 42 -9.36 0.58 8.07
C TYR A 42 -9.33 -0.17 6.74
N GLY A 43 -9.04 -1.47 6.75
CA GLY A 43 -8.88 -2.28 5.54
C GLY A 43 -7.52 -2.10 4.86
N GLU A 44 -6.61 -1.32 5.44
CA GLU A 44 -5.32 -1.04 4.81
C GLU A 44 -4.35 -2.19 5.08
N THR A 45 -3.52 -2.48 4.08
CA THR A 45 -2.40 -3.43 4.20
C THR A 45 -1.07 -2.67 4.33
N PRO A 46 0.04 -3.33 4.71
CA PRO A 46 1.37 -2.73 4.63
C PRO A 46 1.69 -2.11 3.26
N LEU A 47 1.18 -2.71 2.17
CA LEU A 47 1.37 -2.19 0.81
C LEU A 47 0.62 -0.88 0.54
N HIS A 48 -0.54 -0.67 1.16
CA HIS A 48 -1.25 0.61 1.12
C HIS A 48 -0.36 1.72 1.70
N TRP A 49 0.23 1.46 2.87
CA TRP A 49 1.09 2.42 3.57
C TRP A 49 2.40 2.66 2.80
N ALA A 50 3.04 1.61 2.28
CA ALA A 50 4.24 1.74 1.46
C ALA A 50 3.99 2.55 0.18
N SER A 51 2.81 2.42 -0.42
CA SER A 51 2.46 3.13 -1.65
C SER A 51 2.33 4.64 -1.45
N PHE A 52 1.99 5.07 -0.23
CA PHE A 52 1.99 6.47 0.16
C PHE A 52 3.42 7.02 0.34
N THR A 53 4.40 6.18 0.69
CA THR A 53 5.72 6.64 1.13
C THR A 53 6.86 6.41 0.13
N SER A 54 7.11 5.16 -0.28
CA SER A 54 8.37 4.79 -0.93
C SER A 54 8.23 3.63 -1.90
N LEU A 55 8.73 3.85 -3.12
CA LEU A 55 8.85 2.80 -4.14
C LEU A 55 9.73 1.63 -3.69
N ALA A 56 10.74 1.86 -2.85
CA ALA A 56 11.61 0.79 -2.38
C ALA A 56 10.82 -0.21 -1.50
N HIS A 57 9.97 0.29 -0.60
CA HIS A 57 9.13 -0.55 0.26
C HIS A 57 8.06 -1.29 -0.54
N VAL A 58 7.45 -0.62 -1.52
CA VAL A 58 6.50 -1.27 -2.46
C VAL A 58 7.16 -2.46 -3.16
N LYS A 59 8.39 -2.29 -3.67
CA LYS A 59 9.13 -3.37 -4.32
C LYS A 59 9.45 -4.52 -3.36
N ILE A 60 9.86 -4.23 -2.12
CA ILE A 60 10.15 -5.26 -1.10
C ILE A 60 8.89 -6.06 -0.79
N LEU A 61 7.77 -5.38 -0.53
CA LEU A 61 6.50 -6.04 -0.19
C LEU A 61 5.99 -6.90 -1.34
N LEU A 62 5.98 -6.39 -2.58
CA LEU A 62 5.54 -7.14 -3.75
C LEU A 62 6.44 -8.35 -4.03
N LYS A 63 7.76 -8.22 -3.87
CA LYS A 63 8.70 -9.34 -4.00
C LYS A 63 8.40 -10.46 -2.99
N ASN A 64 7.90 -10.10 -1.82
CA ASN A 64 7.53 -11.05 -0.75
C ASN A 64 6.04 -11.46 -0.81
N GLY A 65 5.34 -11.21 -1.91
CA GLY A 65 3.98 -11.72 -2.14
C GLY A 65 2.87 -10.85 -1.54
N ALA A 66 3.11 -9.56 -1.32
CA ALA A 66 2.03 -8.61 -1.05
C ALA A 66 1.08 -8.55 -2.26
N ASP A 67 -0.22 -8.50 -1.97
CA ASP A 67 -1.28 -8.46 -2.97
C ASP A 67 -1.71 -7.00 -3.21
N PRO A 68 -1.44 -6.44 -4.40
CA PRO A 68 -1.79 -5.07 -4.77
C PRO A 68 -3.28 -4.88 -5.12
N THR A 69 -4.07 -5.97 -5.17
CA THR A 69 -5.50 -5.91 -5.52
C THR A 69 -6.41 -5.73 -4.30
N ILE A 70 -5.87 -5.93 -3.09
CA ILE A 70 -6.59 -5.72 -1.84
C ILE A 70 -7.01 -4.26 -1.75
N LYS A 71 -8.26 -4.04 -1.37
CA LYS A 71 -8.85 -2.72 -1.21
C LYS A 71 -9.02 -2.37 0.27
N ASP A 72 -8.84 -1.10 0.60
CA ASP A 72 -9.18 -0.57 1.91
C ASP A 72 -10.71 -0.44 2.13
N SER A 73 -11.12 0.03 3.30
CA SER A 73 -12.53 0.24 3.65
C SER A 73 -13.27 1.25 2.77
N LYS A 74 -12.55 2.11 2.04
CA LYS A 74 -13.08 3.08 1.07
C LYS A 74 -12.95 2.56 -0.37
N ASN A 75 -12.69 1.28 -0.56
CA ASN A 75 -12.39 0.65 -1.86
C ASN A 75 -11.16 1.24 -2.58
N ASN A 76 -10.29 1.97 -1.89
CA ASN A 76 -9.04 2.42 -2.48
C ASN A 76 -8.10 1.24 -2.65
N THR A 77 -7.44 1.20 -3.80
CA THR A 77 -6.29 0.32 -4.03
C THR A 77 -5.00 1.03 -3.62
N PRO A 78 -3.86 0.32 -3.48
CA PRO A 78 -2.57 0.96 -3.26
C PRO A 78 -2.22 2.02 -4.33
N LEU A 79 -2.74 1.88 -5.55
CA LEU A 79 -2.60 2.89 -6.62
C LEU A 79 -3.31 4.22 -6.28
N HIS A 80 -4.49 4.18 -5.65
CA HIS A 80 -5.18 5.40 -5.22
C HIS A 80 -4.37 6.16 -4.17
N LEU A 81 -3.77 5.43 -3.22
CA LEU A 81 -2.94 6.05 -2.18
C LEU A 81 -1.63 6.60 -2.74
N ALA A 82 -1.00 5.90 -3.71
CA ALA A 82 0.17 6.42 -4.40
C ALA A 82 -0.14 7.71 -5.18
N ALA A 83 -1.32 7.76 -5.82
CA ALA A 83 -1.82 8.93 -6.50
C ALA A 83 -2.11 10.09 -5.54
N GLN A 84 -2.78 9.81 -4.42
CA GLN A 84 -3.04 10.79 -3.35
C GLN A 84 -1.74 11.39 -2.80
N ALA A 85 -0.71 10.56 -2.60
CA ALA A 85 0.60 11.02 -2.14
C ALA A 85 1.39 11.80 -3.21
N GLY A 86 0.91 11.86 -4.45
CA GLY A 86 1.67 12.40 -5.58
C GLY A 86 2.91 11.57 -5.94
N ASN A 87 3.00 10.32 -5.46
CA ASN A 87 4.16 9.45 -5.63
C ASN A 87 4.19 8.84 -7.03
N SER A 88 4.63 9.66 -7.99
CA SER A 88 4.63 9.35 -9.42
C SER A 88 5.47 8.10 -9.75
N ASP A 89 6.51 7.81 -8.97
CA ASP A 89 7.36 6.65 -9.15
C ASP A 89 6.64 5.35 -8.78
N VAL A 90 5.88 5.34 -7.68
CA VAL A 90 5.04 4.21 -7.29
C VAL A 90 3.90 4.00 -8.29
N VAL A 91 3.21 5.08 -8.68
CA VAL A 91 2.12 5.02 -9.67
C VAL A 91 2.62 4.40 -10.97
N ARG A 92 3.73 4.91 -11.51
CA ARG A 92 4.34 4.39 -12.73
C ARG A 92 4.68 2.91 -12.58
N PHE A 93 5.34 2.53 -11.49
CA PHE A 93 5.75 1.16 -11.25
C PHE A 93 4.57 0.19 -11.19
N LEU A 94 3.52 0.50 -10.42
CA LEU A 94 2.34 -0.37 -10.28
C LEU A 94 1.61 -0.57 -11.63
N LEU A 95 1.53 0.49 -12.46
CA LEU A 95 0.92 0.44 -13.79
C LEU A 95 1.77 -0.34 -14.80
N GLU A 96 3.08 -0.13 -14.81
CA GLU A 96 4.01 -0.85 -15.71
C GLU A 96 4.02 -2.35 -15.43
N GLN A 97 3.91 -2.74 -14.16
CA GLN A 97 3.84 -4.14 -13.77
C GLN A 97 2.45 -4.77 -14.01
N LYS A 98 1.45 -3.98 -14.43
CA LYS A 98 0.06 -4.41 -14.66
C LYS A 98 -0.54 -5.15 -13.46
N LEU A 99 -0.13 -4.74 -12.26
CA LEU A 99 -0.52 -5.37 -11.01
C LEU A 99 -1.89 -4.89 -10.51
N VAL A 100 -2.34 -3.75 -11.02
CA VAL A 100 -3.54 -3.04 -10.59
C VAL A 100 -4.32 -2.55 -11.80
N ASP A 101 -5.64 -2.48 -11.67
CA ASP A 101 -6.49 -1.82 -12.65
C ASP A 101 -6.43 -0.30 -12.46
N ALA A 102 -5.94 0.40 -13.48
CA ALA A 102 -5.84 1.86 -13.49
C ALA A 102 -7.20 2.56 -13.45
N ASN A 103 -8.26 1.86 -13.89
CA ASN A 103 -9.63 2.37 -13.92
C ASN A 103 -10.47 1.87 -12.75
N ALA A 104 -9.86 1.17 -11.77
CA ALA A 104 -10.56 0.81 -10.56
C ALA A 104 -11.08 2.09 -9.87
N GLU A 105 -12.37 2.10 -9.56
CA GLU A 105 -13.02 3.18 -8.82
C GLU A 105 -13.06 2.83 -7.33
N ASN A 106 -12.80 3.84 -6.50
CA ASN A 106 -13.04 3.76 -5.06
C ASN A 106 -14.54 3.99 -4.75
N SER A 107 -14.89 4.02 -3.46
CA SER A 107 -16.29 4.20 -3.02
C SER A 107 -16.90 5.56 -3.37
N CYS A 108 -16.09 6.55 -3.74
CA CYS A 108 -16.54 7.86 -4.23
C CYS A 108 -16.75 7.88 -5.76
N GLY A 109 -16.42 6.78 -6.45
CA GLY A 109 -16.41 6.72 -7.91
C GLY A 109 -15.18 7.38 -8.53
N ASP A 110 -14.13 7.62 -7.75
CA ASP A 110 -12.88 8.23 -8.22
C ASP A 110 -11.89 7.15 -8.63
N THR A 111 -11.24 7.37 -9.77
CA THR A 111 -10.06 6.58 -10.16
C THR A 111 -8.81 7.17 -9.51
N ALA A 112 -7.73 6.40 -9.45
CA ALA A 112 -6.45 6.91 -8.95
C ALA A 112 -5.99 8.20 -9.67
N LEU A 113 -6.25 8.34 -10.97
CA LEU A 113 -5.92 9.57 -11.70
C LEU A 113 -6.74 10.77 -11.20
N ARG A 114 -8.04 10.59 -10.91
CA ARG A 114 -8.89 11.66 -10.37
C ARG A 114 -8.40 12.10 -9.00
N VAL A 115 -8.08 11.14 -8.12
CA VAL A 115 -7.52 11.42 -6.79
C VAL A 115 -6.22 12.24 -6.89
N ALA A 116 -5.33 11.93 -7.83
CA ALA A 116 -4.10 12.73 -8.03
C ALA A 116 -4.35 14.17 -8.50
N CYS A 117 -5.47 14.43 -9.18
CA CYS A 117 -5.85 15.77 -9.62
C CYS A 117 -6.45 16.60 -8.48
N GLU A 118 -7.27 15.98 -7.62
CA GLU A 118 -7.95 16.68 -6.51
C GLU A 118 -6.99 17.10 -5.40
N GLU A 119 -5.99 16.27 -5.09
CA GLU A 119 -5.04 16.55 -3.98
C GLU A 119 -3.99 17.59 -4.36
N LYS A 120 -3.82 17.90 -5.65
CA LYS A 120 -2.92 18.97 -6.12
C LYS A 120 -3.44 20.38 -5.87
N GLU A 121 -4.69 20.53 -5.41
CA GLU A 121 -5.36 21.82 -5.20
C GLU A 121 -5.39 22.28 -3.72
N LEU A 122 -4.68 21.59 -2.82
CA LEU A 122 -4.53 21.93 -1.39
C LEU A 122 -3.14 22.48 -1.05
#